data_AF-B2JBT9-F1
#
_entry.id   AF-B2JBT9-F1
#
_cell.length_a   1.000
_cell.length_b   1.000
_cell.length_c   1.000
_cell.angle_alpha   90.00
_cell.angle_beta   90.00
_cell.angle_gamma   90.00
#
_symmetry.space_group_name_H-M   'P 1'
#
loop_
_entity.id
_entity.type
_entity.pdbx_description
1 polymer ?
#
loop_
_entity_poly.entity_id
_entity_poly.type
_entity_poly.pdbx_seq_one_letter_code
_entity_poly.pdbx_strand_id
1 'polypeptide(L)'
;MVKEIEQLEKALPIIQRELKKRPPTIGLIGLSGVGKSSTINRLFKTNLATSDTVACTKEFEHKDIELKLTNSTIQNYPVQLRVIDAPGLGEDINLDPQYLQMYKENLGRCDVIVWVLAARNRAVALDQQYLQELEEFHNKIVFALHQIDLVEPLNWNIEYNIPSPKQKKNIEVILQDKKEKLSAVIKKDVKMIEYSSRTGFGLEQLFAAIINSCPEERTWIFNGLKGFSYKEYTPKIVLDELEKRNNGKVSVGKSWLENWLEILENLLEMLNPFK
;
A
#
# COMPACT_ATOMS: atom_id res chain seq x y z
N MET A 1 -21.99 28.14 -0.10
CA MET A 1 -22.68 27.28 0.89
C MET A 1 -23.94 26.56 0.37
N VAL A 2 -25.11 27.20 0.20
CA VAL A 2 -26.35 26.47 -0.17
C VAL A 2 -26.25 25.77 -1.54
N LYS A 3 -25.65 26.44 -2.53
CA LYS A 3 -25.39 25.87 -3.87
C LYS A 3 -24.41 24.69 -3.84
N GLU A 4 -23.43 24.69 -2.94
CA GLU A 4 -22.43 23.61 -2.82
C GLU A 4 -23.05 22.38 -2.15
N ILE A 5 -23.91 22.56 -1.15
CA ILE A 5 -24.65 21.47 -0.50
C ILE A 5 -25.60 20.79 -1.50
N GLU A 6 -26.32 21.57 -2.31
CA GLU A 6 -27.25 21.03 -3.31
C GLU A 6 -26.53 20.26 -4.44
N GLN A 7 -25.29 20.66 -4.78
CA GLN A 7 -24.44 19.92 -5.72
C GLN A 7 -23.93 18.61 -5.13
N LEU A 8 -23.55 18.59 -3.85
CA LEU A 8 -23.12 17.39 -3.15
C LEU A 8 -24.25 16.35 -3.03
N GLU A 9 -25.48 16.77 -2.73
CA GLU A 9 -26.65 15.89 -2.66
C GLU A 9 -26.95 15.21 -4.01
N LYS A 10 -26.75 15.92 -5.13
CA LYS A 10 -26.93 15.37 -6.48
C LYS A 10 -25.76 14.47 -6.90
N ALA A 11 -24.54 14.76 -6.48
CA ALA A 11 -23.34 13.98 -6.81
C ALA A 11 -23.24 12.67 -6.01
N LEU A 12 -23.71 12.66 -4.76
CA LEU A 12 -23.59 11.52 -3.85
C LEU A 12 -24.11 10.18 -4.41
N PRO A 13 -25.34 10.07 -4.98
CA PRO A 13 -25.82 8.80 -5.53
C PRO A 13 -25.01 8.33 -6.75
N ILE A 14 -24.44 9.25 -7.53
CA ILE A 14 -23.58 8.93 -8.68
C ILE A 14 -22.27 8.34 -8.18
N ILE A 15 -21.65 8.99 -7.19
CA ILE A 15 -20.43 8.54 -6.54
C ILE A 15 -20.63 7.14 -5.93
N GLN A 16 -21.72 6.93 -5.20
CA GLN A 16 -22.06 5.64 -4.60
C GLN A 16 -22.22 4.52 -5.64
N ARG A 17 -22.87 4.81 -6.77
CA ARG A 17 -23.02 3.85 -7.86
C ARG A 17 -21.68 3.50 -8.49
N GLU A 18 -20.81 4.49 -8.68
CA GLU A 18 -19.48 4.27 -9.24
C GLU A 18 -18.60 3.46 -8.27
N LEU A 19 -18.63 3.75 -6.97
CA LEU A 19 -17.91 2.96 -5.96
C LEU A 19 -18.36 1.50 -5.91
N LYS A 20 -19.66 1.22 -6.10
CA LYS A 20 -20.18 -0.14 -6.21
C LYS A 20 -19.75 -0.84 -7.50
N LYS A 21 -19.69 -0.10 -8.61
CA LYS A 21 -19.32 -0.64 -9.94
C LYS A 21 -17.83 -0.88 -10.06
N ARG A 22 -17.01 0.03 -9.53
CA ARG A 22 -15.55 0.02 -9.57
C ARG A 22 -15.01 0.35 -8.18
N PRO A 23 -15.01 -0.64 -7.26
CA PRO A 23 -14.49 -0.43 -5.91
C PRO A 23 -13.01 -0.01 -5.96
N PRO A 24 -12.53 0.82 -5.01
CA PRO A 24 -11.11 1.04 -4.82
C PRO A 24 -10.38 -0.30 -4.76
N THR A 25 -9.35 -0.48 -5.60
CA THR A 25 -8.70 -1.79 -5.78
C THR A 25 -7.18 -1.70 -5.60
N ILE A 26 -6.63 -2.49 -4.68
CA ILE A 26 -5.19 -2.64 -4.46
C ILE A 26 -4.79 -4.06 -4.85
N GLY A 27 -3.80 -4.24 -5.71
CA GLY A 27 -3.24 -5.56 -6.03
C GLY A 27 -1.88 -5.78 -5.41
N LEU A 28 -1.66 -6.89 -4.72
CA LEU A 28 -0.34 -7.30 -4.25
C LEU A 28 0.22 -8.37 -5.19
N ILE A 29 1.40 -8.11 -5.72
CA ILE A 29 2.09 -8.97 -6.67
C ILE A 29 3.56 -9.18 -6.30
N GLY A 30 4.21 -10.15 -6.94
CA GLY A 30 5.61 -10.51 -6.71
C GLY A 30 5.80 -12.02 -6.75
N LEU A 31 7.06 -12.44 -6.66
CA LEU A 31 7.44 -13.86 -6.71
C LEU A 31 6.72 -14.70 -5.64
N SER A 32 6.72 -16.02 -5.81
CA SER A 32 6.24 -16.92 -4.77
C SER A 32 7.07 -16.80 -3.47
N GLY A 33 6.42 -17.02 -2.32
CA GLY A 33 7.08 -16.98 -1.00
C GLY A 33 7.51 -15.61 -0.47
N VAL A 34 7.24 -14.51 -1.19
CA VAL A 34 7.63 -13.15 -0.74
C VAL A 34 6.76 -12.59 0.40
N GLY A 35 5.58 -13.17 0.65
CA GLY A 35 4.68 -12.80 1.76
C GLY A 35 3.54 -11.84 1.41
N LYS A 36 2.97 -11.94 0.20
CA LYS A 36 1.82 -11.15 -0.27
C LYS A 36 0.59 -11.32 0.62
N SER A 37 0.09 -12.55 0.75
CA SER A 37 -1.06 -12.90 1.59
C SER A 37 -0.86 -12.51 3.05
N SER A 38 0.34 -12.72 3.61
CA SER A 38 0.68 -12.30 4.98
C SER A 38 0.63 -10.78 5.15
N THR A 39 1.01 -10.02 4.11
CA THR A 39 0.92 -8.56 4.10
C THR A 39 -0.54 -8.10 4.11
N ILE A 40 -1.41 -8.72 3.31
CA ILE A 40 -2.85 -8.42 3.27
C ILE A 40 -3.50 -8.70 4.63
N ASN A 41 -3.22 -9.88 5.20
CA ASN A 41 -3.74 -10.28 6.50
C ASN A 41 -3.35 -9.25 7.57
N ARG A 42 -2.12 -8.77 7.52
CA ARG A 42 -1.60 -7.82 8.52
C ARG A 42 -2.12 -6.40 8.32
N LEU A 43 -2.12 -5.88 7.10
CA LEU A 43 -2.60 -4.52 6.79
C LEU A 43 -4.09 -4.37 7.03
N PHE A 44 -4.88 -5.39 6.69
CA PHE A 44 -6.34 -5.26 6.69
C PHE A 44 -7.04 -6.17 7.69
N LYS A 45 -6.28 -6.81 8.60
CA LYS A 45 -6.80 -7.72 9.63
C LYS A 45 -7.71 -8.80 9.06
N THR A 46 -7.30 -9.40 7.95
CA THR A 46 -8.03 -10.48 7.28
C THR A 46 -7.40 -11.85 7.56
N ASN A 47 -8.14 -12.93 7.26
CA ASN A 47 -7.69 -14.32 7.44
C ASN A 47 -7.52 -15.03 6.08
N LEU A 48 -6.69 -14.53 5.16
CA LEU A 48 -6.31 -15.29 3.95
C LEU A 48 -5.47 -16.49 4.35
N ALA A 49 -5.64 -17.60 3.63
CA ALA A 49 -4.80 -18.77 3.85
C ALA A 49 -3.34 -18.43 3.49
N THR A 50 -2.43 -18.72 4.41
CA THR A 50 -0.97 -18.63 4.19
C THR A 50 -0.39 -20.02 4.36
N SER A 51 0.22 -20.60 3.32
CA SER A 51 0.98 -21.85 3.43
C SER A 51 2.47 -21.53 3.37
N ASP A 52 3.22 -22.03 4.36
CA ASP A 52 4.69 -21.88 4.43
C ASP A 52 5.45 -22.89 3.55
N THR A 53 4.73 -23.77 2.83
CA THR A 53 5.35 -24.93 2.14
C THR A 53 4.97 -25.11 0.67
N VAL A 54 3.89 -24.48 0.18
CA VAL A 54 3.40 -24.56 -1.22
C VAL A 54 2.79 -23.22 -1.61
N ALA A 55 2.90 -22.76 -2.87
CA ALA A 55 2.05 -21.66 -3.34
C ALA A 55 0.59 -21.99 -3.10
N CYS A 56 0.02 -21.28 -2.13
CA CYS A 56 -1.36 -21.46 -1.74
C CYS A 56 -2.31 -20.82 -2.77
N THR A 57 -1.84 -19.79 -3.48
CA THR A 57 -2.65 -18.95 -4.37
C THR A 57 -2.42 -19.38 -5.82
N LYS A 58 -3.31 -20.22 -6.36
CA LYS A 58 -3.29 -20.66 -7.77
C LYS A 58 -4.22 -19.84 -8.68
N GLU A 59 -5.05 -18.98 -8.09
CA GLU A 59 -5.96 -18.06 -8.76
C GLU A 59 -5.86 -16.67 -8.14
N PHE A 60 -6.31 -15.63 -8.84
CA PHE A 60 -6.40 -14.28 -8.28
C PHE A 60 -7.49 -14.25 -7.20
N GLU A 61 -7.07 -14.35 -5.93
CA GLU A 61 -7.98 -14.20 -4.81
C GLU A 61 -8.23 -12.72 -4.55
N HIS A 62 -9.47 -12.36 -4.25
CA HIS A 62 -9.79 -11.00 -3.82
C HIS A 62 -10.57 -11.03 -2.52
N LYS A 63 -10.34 -9.99 -1.70
CA LYS A 63 -11.13 -9.71 -0.52
C LYS A 63 -11.69 -8.31 -0.59
N ASP A 64 -13.00 -8.22 -0.43
CA ASP A 64 -13.69 -6.95 -0.28
C ASP A 64 -13.79 -6.63 1.22
N ILE A 65 -13.17 -5.52 1.59
CA ILE A 65 -12.99 -5.09 2.97
C ILE A 65 -13.86 -3.88 3.17
N GLU A 66 -14.80 -3.97 4.11
CA GLU A 66 -15.68 -2.85 4.41
C GLU A 66 -14.91 -1.75 5.15
N LEU A 67 -14.92 -0.56 4.56
CA LEU A 67 -14.31 0.62 5.10
C LEU A 67 -15.38 1.56 5.66
N LYS A 68 -15.22 1.92 6.92
CA LYS A 68 -16.00 2.98 7.55
C LYS A 68 -15.26 4.30 7.38
N LEU A 69 -15.80 5.18 6.53
CA LEU A 69 -15.26 6.53 6.36
C LEU A 69 -15.53 7.34 7.63
N THR A 70 -14.51 7.64 8.42
CA THR A 70 -14.65 8.37 9.69
C THR A 70 -14.60 9.90 9.52
N ASN A 71 -13.99 10.40 8.43
CA ASN A 71 -13.68 11.83 8.25
C ASN A 71 -14.29 12.48 7.00
N SER A 72 -15.34 11.92 6.40
CA SER A 72 -16.00 12.53 5.23
C SER A 72 -17.43 12.94 5.54
N THR A 73 -17.90 14.02 4.92
CA THR A 73 -19.30 14.48 4.87
C THR A 73 -20.28 13.37 4.46
N ILE A 74 -19.77 12.29 3.86
CA ILE A 74 -20.42 11.00 3.63
C ILE A 74 -20.38 10.15 4.92
N GLN A 75 -20.89 10.69 6.04
CA GLN A 75 -21.04 9.89 7.24
C GLN A 75 -21.97 8.71 6.94
N ASN A 76 -21.56 7.49 7.29
CA ASN A 76 -22.34 6.23 7.21
C ASN A 76 -22.47 5.53 5.84
N TYR A 77 -21.64 5.82 4.83
CA TYR A 77 -21.57 4.94 3.65
C TYR A 77 -20.41 3.93 3.73
N PRO A 78 -20.67 2.62 3.83
CA PRO A 78 -19.62 1.62 3.77
C PRO A 78 -19.02 1.57 2.35
N VAL A 79 -17.73 1.85 2.22
CA VAL A 79 -17.00 1.68 0.96
C VAL A 79 -16.31 0.33 0.98
N GLN A 80 -16.43 -0.46 -0.09
CA GLN A 80 -15.70 -1.72 -0.20
C GLN A 80 -14.33 -1.46 -0.84
N LEU A 81 -13.27 -1.74 -0.09
CA LEU A 81 -11.92 -1.84 -0.62
C LEU A 81 -11.65 -3.26 -1.09
N ARG A 82 -11.40 -3.40 -2.38
CA ARG A 82 -10.96 -4.67 -2.95
C ARG A 82 -9.44 -4.79 -2.82
N VAL A 83 -9.00 -5.85 -2.16
CA VAL A 83 -7.58 -6.22 -2.11
C VAL A 83 -7.40 -7.52 -2.85
N ILE A 84 -6.55 -7.50 -3.86
CA ILE A 84 -6.25 -8.63 -4.73
C ILE A 84 -4.92 -9.25 -4.27
N ASP A 85 -4.93 -10.55 -4.01
CA ASP A 85 -3.75 -11.37 -3.81
C ASP A 85 -3.46 -12.15 -5.09
N ALA A 86 -2.39 -11.78 -5.79
CA ALA A 86 -2.03 -12.46 -7.03
C ALA A 86 -1.29 -13.78 -6.75
N PRO A 87 -1.41 -14.79 -7.63
CA PRO A 87 -0.59 -15.99 -7.55
C PRO A 87 0.91 -15.64 -7.57
N GLY A 88 1.76 -16.44 -6.92
CA GLY A 88 3.20 -16.22 -6.96
C GLY A 88 3.78 -16.47 -8.36
N LEU A 89 4.62 -15.56 -8.85
CA LEU A 89 5.40 -15.78 -10.08
C LEU A 89 6.67 -16.58 -9.79
N GLY A 90 7.19 -17.27 -10.81
CA GLY A 90 8.52 -17.89 -10.77
C GLY A 90 8.57 -19.23 -10.06
N GLU A 91 7.45 -19.95 -10.02
CA GLU A 91 7.42 -21.34 -9.53
C GLU A 91 7.64 -22.37 -10.63
N ASP A 92 7.06 -22.13 -11.81
CA ASP A 92 7.16 -23.03 -12.97
C ASP A 92 7.18 -22.22 -14.27
N ILE A 93 8.28 -22.33 -15.00
CA ILE A 93 8.48 -21.63 -16.28
C ILE A 93 7.41 -21.98 -17.33
N ASN A 94 6.79 -23.16 -17.24
CA ASN A 94 5.74 -23.59 -18.16
C ASN A 94 4.38 -22.95 -17.83
N LEU A 95 4.16 -22.57 -16.56
CA LEU A 95 2.93 -21.93 -16.10
C LEU A 95 3.03 -20.39 -16.10
N ASP A 96 4.24 -19.85 -16.01
CA ASP A 96 4.48 -18.40 -15.98
C ASP A 96 3.82 -17.62 -17.13
N PRO A 97 3.80 -18.07 -18.41
CA PRO A 97 3.10 -17.35 -19.47
C PRO A 97 1.59 -17.23 -19.21
N GLN A 98 0.97 -18.30 -18.68
CA GLN A 98 -0.44 -18.28 -18.31
C GLN A 98 -0.67 -17.33 -17.13
N TYR A 99 0.21 -17.35 -16.12
CA TYR A 99 0.12 -16.41 -15.00
C TYR A 99 0.31 -14.96 -15.44
N LEU A 100 1.26 -14.66 -16.33
CA LEU A 100 1.47 -13.31 -16.85
C LEU A 100 0.25 -12.81 -17.64
N GLN A 101 -0.42 -13.68 -18.39
CA GLN A 101 -1.67 -13.33 -19.05
C GLN A 101 -2.76 -12.98 -18.01
N MET A 102 -2.91 -13.80 -16.96
CA MET A 102 -3.84 -13.51 -15.85
C MET A 102 -3.50 -12.19 -15.15
N TYR A 103 -2.21 -11.87 -15.00
CA TYR A 103 -1.76 -10.58 -14.47
C TYR A 103 -2.22 -9.42 -15.34
N LYS A 104 -1.96 -9.47 -16.66
CA LYS A 104 -2.36 -8.42 -17.60
C LYS A 104 -3.88 -8.16 -17.57
N GLU A 105 -4.68 -9.22 -17.46
CA GLU A 105 -6.14 -9.13 -17.39
C GLU A 105 -6.68 -8.49 -16.09
N ASN A 106 -5.98 -8.67 -14.97
CA ASN A 106 -6.46 -8.24 -13.65
C ASN A 106 -5.83 -6.92 -13.17
N LEU A 107 -4.56 -6.66 -13.46
CA LEU A 107 -3.84 -5.49 -12.98
C LEU A 107 -4.35 -4.17 -13.55
N GLY A 108 -4.98 -4.20 -14.73
CA GLY A 108 -5.67 -3.03 -15.29
C GLY A 108 -6.77 -2.46 -14.37
N ARG A 109 -7.39 -3.33 -13.56
CA ARG A 109 -8.47 -2.97 -12.62
C ARG A 109 -7.95 -2.40 -11.30
N CYS A 110 -6.67 -2.59 -11.00
CA CYS A 110 -6.04 -2.04 -9.80
C CYS A 110 -5.85 -0.53 -9.96
N ASP A 111 -6.16 0.19 -8.89
CA ASP A 111 -5.81 1.60 -8.73
C ASP A 111 -4.35 1.73 -8.29
N VAL A 112 -3.87 0.82 -7.43
CA VAL A 112 -2.47 0.71 -7.01
C VAL A 112 -2.02 -0.75 -7.01
N ILE A 113 -0.79 -0.98 -7.42
CA ILE A 113 -0.15 -2.29 -7.46
C ILE A 113 1.03 -2.27 -6.50
N VAL A 114 1.09 -3.18 -5.53
CA VAL A 114 2.21 -3.31 -4.60
C VAL A 114 3.07 -4.47 -5.08
N TRP A 115 4.28 -4.17 -5.55
CA TRP A 115 5.28 -5.18 -5.90
C TRP A 115 6.08 -5.55 -4.65
N VAL A 116 5.80 -6.72 -4.09
CA VAL A 116 6.43 -7.22 -2.87
C VAL A 116 7.69 -8.00 -3.23
N LEU A 117 8.83 -7.58 -2.67
CA LEU A 117 10.10 -8.30 -2.76
C LEU A 117 10.52 -8.79 -1.39
N ALA A 118 11.12 -9.97 -1.30
CA ALA A 118 11.74 -10.42 -0.06
C ALA A 118 13.18 -9.89 0.06
N ALA A 119 13.55 -9.32 1.20
CA ALA A 119 14.92 -8.86 1.48
C ALA A 119 15.94 -10.01 1.49
N ARG A 120 15.52 -11.21 1.89
CA ARG A 120 16.37 -12.41 1.87
C ARG A 120 16.67 -12.92 0.46
N ASN A 121 15.81 -12.63 -0.51
CA ASN A 121 16.05 -13.04 -1.89
C ASN A 121 17.00 -12.03 -2.55
N ARG A 122 18.25 -12.45 -2.76
CA ARG A 122 19.28 -11.63 -3.43
C ARG A 122 19.14 -11.63 -4.95
N ALA A 123 18.50 -12.65 -5.52
CA ALA A 123 18.26 -12.71 -6.96
C ALA A 123 17.07 -11.83 -7.32
N VAL A 124 17.26 -10.96 -8.32
CA VAL A 124 16.27 -9.97 -8.80
C VAL A 124 16.04 -10.09 -10.31
N ALA A 125 16.77 -10.98 -11.00
CA ALA A 125 16.63 -11.19 -12.43
C ALA A 125 15.21 -11.58 -12.84
N LEU A 126 14.57 -12.49 -12.09
CA LEU A 126 13.17 -12.88 -12.33
C LEU A 126 12.21 -11.69 -12.14
N ASP A 127 12.37 -10.92 -11.06
CA ASP A 127 11.59 -9.68 -10.86
C ASP A 127 11.77 -8.72 -12.05
N GLN A 128 12.99 -8.54 -12.55
CA GLN A 128 13.28 -7.70 -13.71
C GLN A 128 12.60 -8.20 -14.98
N GLN A 129 12.64 -9.51 -15.24
CA GLN A 129 11.98 -10.13 -16.39
C GLN A 129 10.46 -9.92 -16.35
N TYR A 130 9.82 -10.18 -15.21
CA TYR A 130 8.38 -9.95 -15.09
C TYR A 130 8.00 -8.47 -15.15
N LEU A 131 8.85 -7.58 -14.64
CA LEU A 131 8.63 -6.14 -14.80
C LEU A 131 8.70 -5.71 -16.26
N GLN A 132 9.58 -6.28 -17.07
CA GLN A 132 9.62 -6.01 -18.52
C GLN A 132 8.30 -6.43 -19.19
N GLU A 133 7.76 -7.59 -18.83
CA GLU A 133 6.49 -8.10 -19.35
C GLU A 133 5.27 -7.28 -18.91
N LEU A 134 5.39 -6.48 -17.85
CA LEU A 134 4.32 -5.72 -17.21
C LEU A 134 4.56 -4.20 -17.30
N GLU A 135 5.25 -3.74 -18.34
CA GLU A 135 5.62 -2.33 -18.57
C GLU A 135 4.43 -1.36 -18.48
N GLU A 136 3.28 -1.75 -19.02
CA GLU A 136 2.06 -0.94 -19.03
C GLU A 136 1.53 -0.56 -17.63
N PHE A 137 1.96 -1.29 -16.59
CA PHE A 137 1.51 -1.07 -15.21
C PHE A 137 2.51 -0.29 -14.36
N HIS A 138 3.71 0.02 -14.86
CA HIS A 138 4.79 0.62 -14.07
C HIS A 138 4.42 1.89 -13.31
N ASN A 139 3.53 2.71 -13.87
CA ASN A 139 3.05 3.94 -13.24
C ASN A 139 2.18 3.71 -11.99
N LYS A 140 1.59 2.51 -11.84
CA LYS A 140 0.75 2.13 -10.70
C LYS A 140 1.51 1.38 -9.60
N ILE A 141 2.79 1.08 -9.81
CA ILE A 141 3.56 0.21 -8.91
C ILE A 141 4.18 0.99 -7.75
N VAL A 142 3.90 0.52 -6.53
CA VAL A 142 4.63 0.80 -5.29
C VAL A 142 5.50 -0.40 -4.95
N PHE A 143 6.80 -0.21 -4.79
CA PHE A 143 7.70 -1.29 -4.42
C PHE A 143 7.78 -1.43 -2.90
N ALA A 144 7.73 -2.66 -2.41
CA ALA A 144 7.73 -2.95 -0.98
C ALA A 144 8.74 -4.06 -0.66
N LEU A 145 9.72 -3.74 0.19
CA LEU A 145 10.76 -4.67 0.63
C LEU A 145 10.32 -5.35 1.93
N HIS A 146 9.89 -6.59 1.84
CA HIS A 146 9.39 -7.40 2.93
C HIS A 146 10.49 -8.25 3.59
N GLN A 147 10.17 -8.90 4.72
CA GLN A 147 11.04 -9.83 5.46
C GLN A 147 12.34 -9.21 5.95
N ILE A 148 12.37 -7.90 6.19
CA ILE A 148 13.58 -7.19 6.64
C ILE A 148 14.04 -7.61 8.04
N ASP A 149 13.11 -8.09 8.85
CA ASP A 149 13.35 -8.64 10.18
C ASP A 149 14.14 -9.96 10.14
N LEU A 150 14.28 -10.54 8.95
CA LEU A 150 15.06 -11.75 8.70
C LEU A 150 16.39 -11.46 7.99
N VAL A 151 16.79 -10.19 7.90
CA VAL A 151 18.11 -9.79 7.39
C VAL A 151 19.15 -9.98 8.50
N GLU A 152 20.32 -10.53 8.18
CA GLU A 152 21.40 -10.69 9.15
C GLU A 152 21.97 -9.33 9.61
N PRO A 153 22.48 -9.21 10.85
CA PRO A 153 22.31 -10.15 11.95
C PRO A 153 20.85 -10.23 12.41
N LEU A 154 20.38 -11.43 12.79
CA LEU A 154 19.03 -11.68 13.33
C LEU A 154 18.86 -11.18 14.78
N ASN A 155 19.21 -9.93 15.03
CA ASN A 155 19.18 -9.30 16.35
C ASN A 155 18.20 -8.11 16.40
N TRP A 156 17.04 -8.30 15.76
CA TRP A 156 15.95 -7.32 15.77
C TRP A 156 15.61 -6.91 17.21
N ASN A 157 15.48 -5.62 17.47
CA ASN A 157 15.10 -5.15 18.78
C ASN A 157 13.57 -5.33 18.95
N ILE A 158 13.19 -6.35 19.71
CA ILE A 158 11.78 -6.71 19.94
C ILE A 158 11.06 -5.64 20.76
N GLU A 159 11.73 -5.08 21.77
CA GLU A 159 11.16 -4.10 22.70
C GLU A 159 10.73 -2.81 21.98
N TYR A 160 11.60 -2.29 21.10
CA TYR A 160 11.33 -1.07 20.34
C TYR A 160 10.73 -1.35 18.95
N ASN A 161 10.63 -2.61 18.55
CA ASN A 161 10.25 -3.06 17.21
C ASN A 161 11.05 -2.37 16.10
N ILE A 162 12.38 -2.37 16.19
CA ILE A 162 13.26 -1.76 15.19
C ILE A 162 14.46 -2.66 14.88
N PRO A 163 15.07 -2.56 13.69
CA PRO A 163 16.31 -3.28 13.42
C PRO A 163 17.45 -2.78 14.30
N SER A 164 18.39 -3.66 14.63
CA SER A 164 19.65 -3.21 15.26
C SER A 164 20.44 -2.30 14.30
N PRO A 165 21.39 -1.49 14.78
CA PRO A 165 22.20 -0.63 13.91
C PRO A 165 22.92 -1.39 12.78
N LYS A 166 23.40 -2.61 13.05
CA LYS A 166 24.07 -3.44 12.04
C LYS A 166 23.07 -4.05 11.06
N GLN A 167 21.93 -4.53 11.55
CA GLN A 167 20.86 -5.06 10.71
C GLN A 167 20.29 -3.96 9.78
N LYS A 168 20.09 -2.74 10.30
CA LYS A 168 19.64 -1.58 9.53
C LYS A 168 20.57 -1.26 8.36
N LYS A 169 21.89 -1.21 8.58
CA LYS A 169 22.87 -1.01 7.50
C LYS A 169 22.76 -2.08 6.41
N ASN A 170 22.54 -3.34 6.79
CA ASN A 170 22.39 -4.42 5.81
C ASN A 170 21.07 -4.30 5.02
N ILE A 171 19.98 -3.90 5.68
CA ILE A 171 18.71 -3.59 5.03
C ILE A 171 18.89 -2.44 4.02
N GLU A 172 19.59 -1.37 4.40
CA GLU A 172 19.88 -0.23 3.52
C GLU A 172 20.67 -0.66 2.27
N VAL A 173 21.70 -1.49 2.43
CA VAL A 173 22.48 -2.02 1.29
C VAL A 173 21.59 -2.86 0.35
N ILE A 174 20.76 -3.76 0.89
CA ILE A 174 19.83 -4.58 0.09
C ILE A 174 18.81 -3.68 -0.64
N LEU A 175 18.29 -2.68 0.05
CA LEU A 175 17.31 -1.75 -0.50
C LEU A 175 17.90 -0.95 -1.67
N GLN A 176 19.12 -0.43 -1.53
CA GLN A 176 19.80 0.29 -2.62
C GLN A 176 20.10 -0.62 -3.82
N ASP A 177 20.66 -1.81 -3.59
CA ASP A 177 20.96 -2.77 -4.66
C ASP A 177 19.72 -3.14 -5.48
N LYS A 178 18.59 -3.43 -4.79
CA LYS A 178 17.33 -3.73 -5.47
C LYS A 178 16.78 -2.48 -6.17
N LYS A 179 16.80 -1.32 -5.51
CA LYS A 179 16.32 -0.07 -6.10
C LYS A 179 17.05 0.26 -7.40
N GLU A 180 18.37 0.16 -7.43
CA GLU A 180 19.17 0.42 -8.64
C GLU A 180 18.77 -0.51 -9.80
N LYS A 181 18.71 -1.82 -9.53
CA LYS A 181 18.40 -2.84 -10.55
C LYS A 181 16.99 -2.73 -11.10
N LEU A 182 16.00 -2.41 -10.25
CA LEU A 182 14.62 -2.24 -10.69
C LEU A 182 14.44 -0.90 -11.41
N SER A 183 15.08 0.18 -10.93
CA SER A 183 15.03 1.49 -11.59
C SER A 183 15.59 1.43 -13.01
N ALA A 184 16.62 0.60 -13.24
CA ALA A 184 17.16 0.38 -14.59
C ALA A 184 16.14 -0.23 -15.56
N VAL A 185 15.27 -1.14 -15.09
CA VAL A 185 14.22 -1.75 -15.93
C VAL A 185 13.07 -0.78 -16.18
N ILE A 186 12.64 -0.08 -15.14
CA ILE A 186 11.47 0.79 -15.16
C ILE A 186 11.79 2.17 -15.75
N LYS A 187 13.09 2.48 -15.92
CA LYS A 187 13.60 3.75 -16.47
C LYS A 187 13.13 4.98 -15.67
N LYS A 188 12.92 4.82 -14.37
CA LYS A 188 12.56 5.89 -13.42
C LYS A 188 13.08 5.56 -12.02
N ASP A 189 13.21 6.58 -11.18
CA ASP A 189 13.57 6.37 -9.77
C ASP A 189 12.46 5.59 -9.06
N VAL A 190 12.83 4.44 -8.50
CA VAL A 190 11.92 3.60 -7.73
C VAL A 190 11.93 4.03 -6.26
N LYS A 191 10.75 4.36 -5.73
CA LYS A 191 10.54 4.39 -4.28
C LYS A 191 10.22 2.98 -3.80
N MET A 192 10.94 2.53 -2.78
CA MET A 192 10.77 1.21 -2.16
C MET A 192 10.57 1.40 -0.66
N ILE A 193 9.54 0.78 -0.09
CA ILE A 193 9.22 0.87 1.33
C ILE A 193 9.62 -0.42 2.04
N GLU A 194 10.54 -0.34 3.00
CA GLU A 194 10.88 -1.49 3.84
C GLU A 194 9.84 -1.76 4.94
N TYR A 195 9.49 -3.03 5.11
CA TYR A 195 8.51 -3.44 6.13
C TYR A 195 8.64 -4.92 6.53
N SER A 196 7.94 -5.28 7.61
CA SER A 196 7.75 -6.66 8.04
C SER A 196 6.30 -6.90 8.43
N SER A 197 5.60 -7.83 7.76
CA SER A 197 4.27 -8.25 8.19
C SER A 197 4.31 -9.04 9.50
N ARG A 198 5.46 -9.69 9.81
CA ARG A 198 5.66 -10.45 11.05
C ARG A 198 5.72 -9.55 12.27
N THR A 199 6.51 -8.48 12.20
CA THR A 199 6.68 -7.56 13.35
C THR A 199 5.74 -6.35 13.30
N GLY A 200 5.18 -6.05 12.14
CA GLY A 200 4.37 -4.86 11.91
C GLY A 200 5.16 -3.59 11.58
N PHE A 201 6.50 -3.65 11.61
CA PHE A 201 7.35 -2.51 11.25
C PHE A 201 7.12 -2.08 9.80
N GLY A 202 7.10 -0.76 9.54
CA GLY A 202 7.03 -0.21 8.18
C GLY A 202 5.65 -0.26 7.52
N LEU A 203 4.66 -0.92 8.14
CA LEU A 203 3.34 -1.13 7.52
C LEU A 203 2.54 0.16 7.35
N GLU A 204 2.65 1.10 8.28
CA GLU A 204 2.00 2.41 8.15
C GLU A 204 2.61 3.20 6.99
N GLN A 205 3.93 3.19 6.85
CA GLN A 205 4.63 3.85 5.76
C GLN A 205 4.25 3.21 4.42
N LEU A 206 4.13 1.88 4.38
CA LEU A 206 3.66 1.16 3.20
C LEU A 206 2.22 1.55 2.87
N PHE A 207 1.32 1.57 3.87
CA PHE A 207 -0.06 1.97 3.68
C PHE A 207 -0.16 3.40 3.16
N ALA A 208 0.55 4.35 3.76
CA ALA A 208 0.61 5.73 3.32
C ALA A 208 1.12 5.86 1.88
N ALA A 209 2.16 5.10 1.51
CA ALA A 209 2.66 5.07 0.14
C ALA A 209 1.63 4.54 -0.87
N ILE A 210 0.85 3.52 -0.48
CA ILE A 210 -0.27 3.02 -1.29
C ILE A 210 -1.29 4.13 -1.50
N ILE A 211 -1.77 4.77 -0.43
CA ILE A 211 -2.77 5.85 -0.54
C ILE A 211 -2.28 7.02 -1.40
N ASN A 212 -1.01 7.41 -1.25
CA ASN A 212 -0.42 8.51 -2.00
C ASN A 212 -0.15 8.17 -3.48
N SER A 213 -0.15 6.88 -3.85
CA SER A 213 0.04 6.42 -5.23
C SER A 213 -1.27 6.15 -5.95
N CYS A 214 -2.41 6.29 -5.26
CA CYS A 214 -3.72 6.22 -5.89
C CYS A 214 -3.91 7.37 -6.89
N PRO A 215 -4.61 7.14 -8.02
CA PRO A 215 -4.97 8.20 -8.95
C PRO A 215 -5.68 9.35 -8.23
N GLU A 216 -5.36 10.59 -8.56
CA GLU A 216 -5.87 11.80 -7.89
C GLU A 216 -7.39 11.83 -7.83
N GLU A 217 -8.06 11.34 -8.88
CA GLU A 217 -9.53 11.29 -8.97
C GLU A 217 -10.15 10.29 -7.96
N ARG A 218 -9.34 9.41 -7.38
CA ARG A 218 -9.76 8.34 -6.45
C ARG A 218 -9.11 8.47 -5.07
N THR A 219 -8.15 9.36 -4.87
CA THR A 219 -7.46 9.58 -3.58
C THR A 219 -8.41 9.92 -2.44
N TRP A 220 -9.51 10.63 -2.72
CA TRP A 220 -10.53 10.98 -1.72
C TRP A 220 -11.17 9.75 -1.04
N ILE A 221 -11.29 8.63 -1.76
CA ILE A 221 -11.83 7.36 -1.23
C ILE A 221 -10.93 6.82 -0.12
N PHE A 222 -9.61 6.95 -0.35
CA PHE A 222 -8.59 6.46 0.56
C PHE A 222 -8.22 7.47 1.65
N ASN A 223 -8.51 8.76 1.47
CA ASN A 223 -8.36 9.75 2.53
C ASN A 223 -9.25 9.45 3.75
N GLY A 224 -10.42 8.83 3.55
CA GLY A 224 -11.26 8.32 4.63
C GLY A 224 -10.67 7.12 5.39
N LEU A 225 -9.58 6.51 4.88
CA LEU A 225 -8.84 5.42 5.51
C LEU A 225 -7.61 5.85 6.29
N LYS A 226 -7.25 7.14 6.27
CA LYS A 226 -6.08 7.69 6.97
C LYS A 226 -6.08 7.47 8.49
N GLY A 227 -7.09 6.79 9.05
CA GLY A 227 -7.13 6.30 10.43
C GLY A 227 -6.27 5.05 10.70
N PHE A 228 -5.55 4.49 9.72
CA PHE A 228 -4.59 3.41 9.98
C PHE A 228 -3.42 3.95 10.81
N SER A 229 -3.36 3.59 12.10
CA SER A 229 -2.36 4.10 13.04
C SER A 229 -1.35 3.01 13.40
N TYR A 230 -0.06 3.33 13.34
CA TYR A 230 1.01 2.47 13.87
C TYR A 230 0.80 2.09 15.35
N LYS A 231 -0.01 2.86 16.09
CA LYS A 231 -0.25 2.64 17.52
C LYS A 231 -0.82 1.26 17.82
N GLU A 232 -1.54 0.65 16.89
CA GLU A 232 -2.12 -0.69 17.09
C GLU A 232 -1.08 -1.80 17.05
N TYR A 233 0.12 -1.54 16.52
CA TYR A 233 1.19 -2.52 16.30
C TYR A 233 2.51 -2.13 16.97
N THR A 234 2.50 -1.05 17.73
CA THR A 234 3.65 -0.51 18.44
C THR A 234 3.67 -1.08 19.86
N PRO A 235 4.78 -1.67 20.33
CA PRO A 235 4.88 -2.16 21.70
C PRO A 235 4.52 -1.07 22.70
N LYS A 236 3.75 -1.42 23.74
CA LYS A 236 3.20 -0.47 24.72
C LYS A 236 4.26 0.46 25.31
N ILE A 237 5.46 -0.06 25.55
CA ILE A 237 6.60 0.73 26.06
C ILE A 237 6.99 1.89 25.13
N VAL A 238 6.95 1.69 23.82
CA VAL A 238 7.24 2.74 22.82
C VAL A 238 6.11 3.76 22.76
N LEU A 239 4.85 3.30 22.90
CA LEU A 239 3.70 4.20 22.99
C LEU A 239 3.79 5.09 24.23
N ASP A 240 4.09 4.50 25.38
CA ASP A 240 4.27 5.20 26.65
C ASP A 240 5.43 6.22 26.57
N GLU A 241 6.52 5.90 25.86
CA GLU A 241 7.66 6.80 25.62
C GLU A 241 7.30 7.98 24.67
N LEU A 242 6.52 7.71 23.63
CA LEU A 242 6.06 8.71 22.66
C LEU A 242 5.02 9.66 23.25
N GLU A 243 4.13 9.15 24.11
CA GLU A 243 3.17 9.97 24.86
C GLU A 243 3.87 10.89 25.86
N LYS A 244 4.92 10.41 26.55
CA LYS A 244 5.79 11.24 27.41
C LYS A 244 6.52 12.34 26.63
N ARG A 245 6.96 12.07 25.40
CA ARG A 245 7.63 13.07 24.52
C ARG A 245 6.67 14.11 23.95
N ASN A 246 5.46 13.71 23.55
CA ASN A 246 4.47 14.62 22.96
C ASN A 246 3.82 15.55 23.99
N ASN A 247 3.73 15.15 25.26
CA ASN A 247 3.34 16.04 26.35
C ASN A 247 4.35 17.18 26.61
N GLY A 248 5.54 17.16 25.98
CA GLY A 248 6.55 18.21 26.05
C GLY A 248 6.61 19.17 24.85
N LYS A 249 5.75 19.00 23.83
CA LYS A 249 5.72 19.89 22.65
C LYS A 249 4.27 20.27 22.31
N VAL A 250 3.75 21.28 23.00
CA VAL A 250 2.53 21.99 22.60
C VAL A 250 2.93 23.35 21.99
N SER A 251 2.29 23.67 20.85
CA SER A 251 2.37 24.91 20.02
C SER A 251 3.58 24.96 19.05
N VAL A 252 3.48 25.28 17.75
CA VAL A 252 2.52 26.08 16.95
C VAL A 252 2.50 25.51 15.51
N GLY A 253 1.32 25.37 14.89
CA GLY A 253 1.19 24.99 13.47
C GLY A 253 -0.26 25.17 13.00
N LYS A 254 -0.44 25.73 11.80
CA LYS A 254 -1.71 26.23 11.24
C LYS A 254 -2.90 25.29 11.39
N SER A 255 -4.08 25.89 11.58
CA SER A 255 -5.36 25.22 11.76
C SER A 255 -5.70 24.29 10.59
N TRP A 256 -6.26 23.11 10.88
CA TRP A 256 -6.73 22.14 9.89
C TRP A 256 -7.71 22.74 8.87
N LEU A 257 -8.40 23.83 9.22
CA LEU A 257 -9.28 24.61 8.34
C LEU A 257 -8.54 25.31 7.20
N GLU A 258 -7.32 25.80 7.44
CA GLU A 258 -6.53 26.54 6.43
C GLU A 258 -6.04 25.59 5.32
N ASN A 259 -5.59 24.38 5.68
CA ASN A 259 -5.24 23.34 4.72
C ASN A 259 -6.46 22.80 3.95
N TRP A 260 -7.66 22.85 4.53
CA TRP A 260 -8.88 22.35 3.89
C TRP A 260 -9.41 23.31 2.80
N LEU A 261 -9.25 24.62 2.99
CA LEU A 261 -9.65 25.64 2.03
C LEU A 261 -8.76 25.60 0.77
N GLU A 262 -7.46 25.38 0.94
CA GLU A 262 -6.49 25.29 -0.16
C GLU A 262 -6.73 24.04 -1.05
N ILE A 263 -7.16 22.93 -0.45
CA ILE A 263 -7.54 21.70 -1.18
C ILE A 263 -8.86 21.90 -1.94
N LEU A 264 -9.82 22.64 -1.37
CA LEU A 264 -11.10 22.97 -2.01
C LEU A 264 -10.92 23.93 -3.19
N GLU A 265 -10.05 24.94 -3.08
CA GLU A 265 -9.76 25.87 -4.17
C GLU A 265 -9.14 25.15 -5.38
N ASN A 266 -8.19 24.23 -5.15
CA ASN A 266 -7.58 23.42 -6.21
C ASN A 266 -8.59 22.49 -6.90
N LEU A 267 -9.50 21.87 -6.14
CA LEU A 267 -10.59 21.03 -6.69
C LEU A 267 -11.60 21.84 -7.51
N LEU A 268 -11.87 23.09 -7.13
CA LEU A 268 -12.80 23.97 -7.85
C LEU A 268 -12.18 24.55 -9.13
N GLU A 269 -10.87 24.83 -9.16
CA GLU A 269 -10.17 25.22 -10.39
C GLU A 269 -10.13 24.09 -11.43
N MET A 270 -9.93 22.84 -10.99
CA MET A 270 -9.90 21.67 -11.89
C MET A 270 -11.26 21.30 -12.48
N LEU A 271 -12.36 21.65 -11.81
CA LEU A 271 -13.72 21.29 -12.21
C LEU A 271 -14.46 22.40 -12.99
N ASN A 272 -13.79 23.52 -13.27
CA ASN A 272 -14.37 24.63 -14.03
C ASN A 272 -13.99 24.50 -15.53
N PRO A 273 -14.92 24.16 -16.45
CA PRO A 273 -14.61 24.00 -17.87
C PRO A 273 -14.54 25.34 -18.63
N PHE A 274 -14.54 26.48 -17.93
CA PHE A 274 -14.42 27.81 -18.53
C PHE A 274 -13.36 28.65 -17.81
N LYS A 275 -12.10 28.27 -18.05
CA LYS A 275 -10.94 29.16 -18.15
C LYS A 275 -10.07 28.67 -19.29
#